data_AF-A0A927EFH7-F1
#
_entry.id   AF-A0A927EFH7-F1
#
_cell.length_a   1.000
_cell.length_b   1.000
_cell.length_c   1.000
_cell.angle_alpha   90.00
_cell.angle_beta   90.00
_cell.angle_gamma   90.00
#
_symmetry.space_group_name_H-M   'P 1'
#
loop_
_entity.id
_entity.type
_entity.pdbx_description
1 polymer ?
#
loop_
_entity_poly.entity_id
_entity_poly.type
_entity_poly.pdbx_seq_one_letter_code
_entity_poly.pdbx_strand_id
1 'polypeptide(L)'
;MLPKPSLAAALLLGLTACTSAGPIPGTVEYAAATVSRGYDCGLRVDRGRIIARLDRQERAAFVAANAGYAVRSYKAPHACGSAERERVQGELAALSRR
;
A
#
# COMPACT_ATOMS: atom_id res chain seq x y z
N MET A 1 38.97 7.96 27.72
CA MET A 1 38.85 7.89 26.25
C MET A 1 37.36 7.93 25.92
N LEU A 2 36.87 9.05 25.38
CA LEU A 2 35.44 9.25 25.10
C LEU A 2 35.11 8.63 23.73
N PRO A 3 34.23 7.62 23.63
CA PRO A 3 33.94 6.99 22.35
C PRO A 3 33.17 7.98 21.46
N LYS A 4 33.60 8.05 20.19
CA LYS A 4 33.20 9.07 19.21
C LYS A 4 31.72 8.85 18.78
N PRO A 5 30.78 9.75 19.09
CA PRO A 5 29.33 9.58 18.83
C PRO A 5 28.99 9.56 17.32
N SER A 6 29.93 9.96 16.47
CA SER A 6 29.76 10.11 15.02
C SER A 6 29.56 8.77 14.28
N LEU A 7 30.12 7.66 14.79
CA LEU A 7 29.98 6.34 14.15
C LEU A 7 28.62 5.70 14.46
N ALA A 8 28.10 5.92 15.67
CA ALA A 8 26.77 5.45 16.05
C ALA A 8 25.66 6.17 15.25
N ALA A 9 25.83 7.46 14.96
CA ALA A 9 24.91 8.22 14.13
C ALA A 9 24.85 7.73 12.67
N ALA A 10 26.00 7.35 12.09
CA ALA A 10 26.07 6.82 10.73
C ALA A 10 25.41 5.44 10.58
N LEU A 11 25.56 4.57 11.60
CA LEU A 11 24.89 3.27 11.64
C LEU A 11 23.36 3.39 11.77
N LEU A 12 22.87 4.37 12.53
CA LEU A 12 21.43 4.63 12.69
C LEU A 12 20.78 5.20 11.41
N LEU A 13 21.52 5.98 10.62
CA LEU A 13 21.05 6.48 9.31
C LEU A 13 20.99 5.38 8.23
N GLY A 14 21.80 4.33 8.34
CA GLY A 14 21.72 3.18 7.43
C GLY A 14 20.46 2.32 7.62
N LEU A 15 19.89 2.31 8.83
CA LEU A 15 18.72 1.49 9.18
C LEU A 15 17.39 2.09 8.69
N THR A 16 17.32 3.39 8.43
CA THR A 16 16.09 4.04 7.92
C THR A 16 15.87 3.82 6.42
N ALA A 17 16.90 3.36 5.70
CA ALA A 17 16.83 3.08 4.27
C ALA A 17 16.04 1.79 3.90
N CYS A 18 15.72 0.95 4.88
CA CYS A 18 14.93 -0.28 4.66
C CYS A 18 13.40 -0.05 4.68
N THR A 19 12.94 1.20 4.76
CA THR A 19 11.51 1.48 4.65
C THR A 19 11.11 1.32 3.19
N SER A 20 10.49 0.19 2.82
CA SER A 20 9.94 0.02 1.47
C SER A 20 8.93 1.14 1.23
N ALA A 21 9.29 2.12 0.40
CA ALA A 21 8.36 3.17 0.01
C ALA A 21 7.15 2.49 -0.64
N GLY A 22 5.99 2.64 0.00
CA GLY A 22 4.73 2.17 -0.56
C GLY A 22 4.41 2.92 -1.86
N PRO A 23 3.48 2.39 -2.68
CA PRO A 23 3.04 3.09 -3.87
C PRO A 23 2.48 4.48 -3.54
N ILE A 24 2.66 5.43 -4.46
CA ILE A 24 2.38 6.85 -4.23
C ILE A 24 0.88 7.13 -4.44
N PRO A 25 0.19 7.86 -3.52
CA PRO A 25 -1.21 8.23 -3.71
C PRO A 25 -1.49 8.87 -5.08
N GLY A 26 -2.57 8.45 -5.73
CA GLY A 26 -2.96 8.90 -7.06
C GLY A 26 -2.44 8.05 -8.21
N THR A 27 -1.51 7.12 -7.95
CA THR A 27 -1.05 6.13 -8.94
C THR A 27 -1.99 4.92 -9.02
N VAL A 28 -1.92 4.18 -10.13
CA VAL A 28 -2.66 2.94 -10.32
C VAL A 28 -2.16 1.85 -9.37
N GLU A 29 -0.86 1.81 -9.10
CA GLU A 29 -0.21 0.90 -8.17
C GLU A 29 -0.71 1.14 -6.74
N TYR A 30 -0.94 2.41 -6.38
CA TYR A 30 -1.54 2.76 -5.10
C TYR A 30 -2.98 2.25 -5.01
N ALA A 31 -3.80 2.47 -6.04
CA ALA A 31 -5.16 1.92 -6.07
C ALA A 31 -5.15 0.39 -5.94
N ALA A 32 -4.26 -0.30 -6.65
CA ALA A 32 -4.11 -1.74 -6.60
C ALA A 32 -3.67 -2.25 -5.22
N ALA A 33 -2.73 -1.56 -4.57
CA ALA A 33 -2.27 -1.88 -3.23
C ALA A 33 -3.35 -1.63 -2.18
N THR A 34 -4.05 -0.49 -2.24
CA THR A 34 -5.15 -0.16 -1.33
C THR A 34 -6.31 -1.15 -1.46
N VAL A 35 -6.64 -1.58 -2.67
CA VAL A 35 -7.65 -2.65 -2.90
C VAL A 35 -7.22 -3.96 -2.26
N SER A 36 -5.97 -4.39 -2.46
CA SER A 36 -5.44 -5.59 -1.82
C SER A 36 -5.49 -5.46 -0.30
N ARG A 37 -5.05 -4.33 0.24
CA ARG A 37 -5.05 -4.08 1.68
C ARG A 37 -6.47 -4.04 2.25
N GLY A 38 -7.43 -3.52 1.49
CA GLY A 38 -8.85 -3.58 1.83
C GLY A 38 -9.33 -5.01 2.10
N TYR A 39 -8.95 -5.95 1.23
CA TYR A 39 -9.26 -7.36 1.44
C TYR A 39 -8.57 -7.93 2.68
N ASP A 40 -7.28 -7.63 2.90
CA ASP A 40 -6.56 -8.05 4.11
C ASP A 40 -7.21 -7.54 5.40
N CYS A 41 -7.76 -6.31 5.34
CA CYS A 41 -8.44 -5.69 6.46
C CYS A 41 -9.88 -6.21 6.68
N GLY A 42 -10.38 -7.11 5.82
CA GLY A 42 -11.76 -7.60 5.86
C GLY A 42 -12.80 -6.57 5.44
N LEU A 43 -12.40 -5.54 4.68
CA LEU A 43 -13.29 -4.47 4.22
C LEU A 43 -14.07 -4.89 2.97
N ARG A 44 -15.26 -4.30 2.81
CA ARG A 44 -16.00 -4.40 1.56
C ARG A 44 -15.34 -3.50 0.52
N VAL A 45 -14.88 -4.11 -0.58
CA VAL A 45 -14.22 -3.39 -1.68
C VAL A 45 -15.08 -3.44 -2.94
N ASP A 46 -15.52 -2.28 -3.42
CA ASP A 46 -16.17 -2.14 -4.74
C ASP A 46 -15.11 -1.98 -5.83
N ARG A 47 -14.41 -3.09 -6.13
CA ARG A 47 -13.34 -3.11 -7.13
C ARG A 47 -13.86 -2.73 -8.52
N GLY A 48 -15.09 -3.09 -8.85
CA GLY A 48 -15.72 -2.78 -10.14
C GLY A 48 -15.83 -1.27 -10.34
N ARG A 49 -16.32 -0.55 -9.33
CA ARG A 49 -16.41 0.91 -9.36
C ARG A 49 -15.05 1.58 -9.48
N ILE A 50 -14.04 1.11 -8.76
CA ILE A 50 -12.68 1.65 -8.85
C ILE A 50 -12.12 1.46 -10.28
N ILE A 51 -12.21 0.25 -10.84
CA ILE A 51 -11.74 -0.04 -12.21
C ILE A 51 -12.50 0.79 -13.25
N ALA A 52 -13.80 1.04 -13.04
CA ALA A 52 -14.61 1.82 -13.97
C ALA A 52 -14.14 3.28 -14.12
N ARG A 53 -13.42 3.82 -13.12
CA ARG A 53 -12.86 5.18 -13.13
C ARG A 53 -11.48 5.29 -13.76
N LEU A 54 -10.83 4.15 -14.01
CA LEU A 54 -9.54 4.10 -14.69
C LEU A 54 -9.73 4.12 -16.20
N ASP A 55 -8.79 4.73 -16.91
CA ASP A 55 -8.72 4.64 -18.37
C ASP A 55 -8.33 3.22 -18.84
N ARG A 56 -8.35 2.98 -20.16
CA ARG A 56 -8.09 1.64 -20.69
C ARG A 56 -6.68 1.11 -20.36
N GLN A 57 -5.66 1.98 -20.40
CA GLN A 57 -4.27 1.59 -20.12
C GLN A 57 -4.08 1.36 -18.62
N GLU A 58 -4.61 2.26 -17.79
CA GLU A 58 -4.61 2.15 -16.34
C GLU A 58 -5.31 0.88 -15.85
N ARG A 59 -6.41 0.45 -16.49
CA ARG A 59 -7.10 -0.80 -16.14
C ARG A 59 -6.19 -2.02 -16.28
N ALA A 60 -5.43 -2.11 -17.37
CA ALA A 60 -4.51 -3.23 -17.59
C ALA A 60 -3.38 -3.22 -16.55
N ALA A 61 -2.80 -2.04 -16.30
CA ALA A 61 -1.78 -1.85 -15.26
C ALA A 61 -2.32 -2.21 -13.86
N PHE A 62 -3.54 -1.81 -13.53
CA PHE A 62 -4.21 -2.11 -12.27
C PHE A 62 -4.33 -3.61 -12.04
N VAL A 63 -4.83 -4.36 -13.04
CA VAL A 63 -5.03 -5.80 -12.92
C VAL A 63 -3.70 -6.51 -12.68
N ALA A 64 -2.67 -6.15 -13.44
CA ALA A 64 -1.33 -6.72 -13.26
C ALA A 64 -0.75 -6.40 -11.88
N ALA A 65 -0.81 -5.15 -11.44
CA ALA A 65 -0.32 -4.73 -10.13
C ALA A 65 -1.09 -5.40 -8.99
N ASN A 66 -2.42 -5.44 -9.07
CA ASN A 66 -3.29 -6.00 -8.03
C ASN A 66 -3.06 -7.51 -7.86
N ALA A 67 -2.80 -8.25 -8.95
CA ALA A 67 -2.41 -9.66 -8.87
C ALA A 67 -1.10 -9.84 -8.06
N GLY A 68 -0.10 -8.99 -8.30
CA GLY A 68 1.15 -9.01 -7.54
C GLY A 68 0.96 -8.73 -6.05
N TYR A 69 0.11 -7.76 -5.69
CA TYR A 69 -0.24 -7.50 -4.29
C TYR A 69 -1.02 -8.64 -3.65
N ALA A 70 -1.97 -9.25 -4.36
CA ALA A 70 -2.73 -10.39 -3.87
C ALA A 70 -1.83 -11.59 -3.55
N VAL A 71 -0.85 -11.91 -4.41
CA VAL A 71 0.14 -12.97 -4.15
C VAL A 71 1.00 -12.64 -2.93
N ARG A 72 1.43 -11.38 -2.77
CA ARG A 72 2.21 -10.95 -1.60
C ARG A 72 1.40 -11.09 -0.31
N SER A 73 0.15 -10.63 -0.30
CA SER A 73 -0.76 -10.78 0.84
C SER A 73 -0.99 -12.25 1.18
N TYR A 74 -1.23 -13.11 0.17
CA TYR A 74 -1.39 -14.53 0.40
C TYR A 74 -0.16 -15.18 1.05
N LYS A 75 1.04 -14.79 0.64
CA LYS A 75 2.31 -15.30 1.19
C LYS A 75 2.63 -14.77 2.59
N ALA A 76 2.14 -13.58 2.93
CA ALA A 76 2.38 -12.91 4.20
C ALA A 76 1.10 -12.19 4.65
N PRO A 77 0.11 -12.93 5.17
CA PRO A 77 -1.16 -12.32 5.57
C PRO A 77 -0.95 -11.47 6.82
N HIS A 78 -1.41 -10.23 6.76
CA HIS A 78 -1.31 -9.28 7.88
C HIS A 78 -2.68 -8.71 8.21
N ALA A 79 -3.17 -9.00 9.41
CA ALA A 79 -4.39 -8.40 9.92
C ALA A 79 -4.22 -6.89 10.12
N CYS A 80 -5.28 -6.13 9.86
CA CYS A 80 -5.29 -4.69 10.10
C CYS A 80 -5.79 -4.36 11.51
N GLY A 81 -5.10 -3.42 12.17
CA GLY A 81 -5.62 -2.76 13.37
C GLY A 81 -6.80 -1.83 13.04
N SER A 82 -7.49 -1.33 14.08
CA SER A 82 -8.66 -0.45 13.92
C SER A 82 -8.34 0.84 13.15
N ALA A 83 -7.27 1.54 13.55
CA ALA A 83 -6.85 2.79 12.90
C ALA A 83 -6.44 2.58 11.43
N GLU A 84 -5.76 1.46 11.13
CA GLU A 84 -5.42 1.14 9.75
C GLU A 84 -6.67 0.84 8.92
N ARG A 85 -7.61 0.07 9.48
CA ARG A 85 -8.86 -0.28 8.82
C ARG A 85 -9.68 0.97 8.47
N GLU A 86 -9.77 1.93 9.39
CA GLU A 86 -10.46 3.21 9.15
C GLU A 86 -9.78 4.02 8.03
N ARG A 87 -8.44 4.14 8.08
CA ARG A 87 -7.67 4.81 7.02
C ARG A 87 -7.91 4.15 5.65
N VAL A 88 -7.76 2.84 5.55
CA VAL A 88 -7.94 2.09 4.29
C VAL A 88 -9.37 2.21 3.78
N GLN A 89 -10.37 2.20 4.66
CA GLN A 89 -11.76 2.44 4.29
C GLN A 89 -11.96 3.85 3.67
N GLY A 90 -11.34 4.87 4.24
CA GLY A 90 -11.34 6.23 3.69
C GLY A 90 -10.70 6.29 2.30
N GLU A 91 -9.54 5.64 2.13
CA GLU A 91 -8.82 5.58 0.85
C GLU A 91 -9.63 4.86 -0.24
N LEU A 92 -10.25 3.72 0.08
CA LEU A 92 -11.14 3.00 -0.84
C LEU A 92 -12.34 3.84 -1.27
N ALA A 93 -12.92 4.60 -0.33
CA ALA A 93 -14.03 5.48 -0.61
C ALA A 93 -13.60 6.64 -1.53
N ALA A 94 -12.41 7.18 -1.34
CA ALA A 94 -11.84 8.22 -2.20
C ALA A 94 -11.58 7.69 -3.62
N LEU A 95 -10.95 6.53 -3.76
CA LEU A 95 -10.70 5.87 -5.05
C LEU A 95 -11.99 5.59 -5.81
N SER A 96 -13.06 5.24 -5.10
CA SER A 96 -14.37 4.95 -5.70
C SER A 96 -15.11 6.19 -6.22
N ARG A 97 -14.68 7.40 -5.83
CA ARG A 97 -15.32 8.67 -6.19
C ARG A 97 -14.55 9.48 -7.23
N ARG A 98 -13.28 9.17 -7.47
CA ARG A 98 -12.43 9.81 -8.48
C ARG A 98 -13.08 9.74 -9.86
#